data_AF-A0A1W6WWH0-F1
#
_entry.id   AF-A0A1W6WWH0-F1
#
_cell.length_a   1.000
_cell.length_b   1.000
_cell.length_c   1.000
_cell.angle_alpha   90.00
_cell.angle_beta   90.00
_cell.angle_gamma   90.00
#
_symmetry.space_group_name_H-M   'P 1'
#
loop_
_entity.id
_entity.type
_entity.pdbx_description
1 polymer ?
#
loop_
_entity_poly.entity_id
_entity_poly.type
_entity_poly.pdbx_seq_one_letter_code
_entity_poly.pdbx_strand_id
1 'polypeptide(L)'
;MNIDVEMGKEMASEYELGQVRLGECQLYTNGGELYRKLFEDINEAEKYIYIHFYIVGKDEISEEFLQLLEKKASSGVEVKLSVDRIGGYKLKKKVISRLKENGVKFTFSKKPKLKNVFYSLHQRNHRRIVTIDGKVSYVGGFNIGKEYLGQDPKFGPWRDYHVRIHGEGAADMERKFAEDWKEDTGEKMPIHESIPTLGNVKYQYLFSNGKGLWEKYGALLKKAKKSLIIATPYFVPSKEMVKELKAALNRGVNVKILVPFKSDAILLKQAAYPYLKDMLHAGAEIYQYRNGFFHGKVTIIDGEIVDIGTANFDNRSFYLNCESNCIIYDKTVVDEVWSRLKVDFHKSKRFSEEDFEKISRWDWFLARIANVLASYL
;
A
#
# COMPACT_ATOMS: atom_id res chain seq x y z
N MET A 1 20.25 11.78 -13.46
CA MET A 1 19.79 11.15 -14.71
C MET A 1 18.89 10.01 -14.30
N ASN A 2 17.58 10.29 -14.20
CA ASN A 2 16.56 9.47 -13.52
C ASN A 2 15.95 8.45 -14.48
N ILE A 3 16.78 7.65 -15.16
CA ILE A 3 16.36 6.88 -16.33
C ILE A 3 15.13 6.00 -16.02
N ASP A 4 15.05 5.35 -14.86
CA ASP A 4 13.93 4.46 -14.54
C ASP A 4 12.60 5.21 -14.29
N VAL A 5 12.63 6.34 -13.59
CA VAL A 5 11.44 7.16 -13.31
C VAL A 5 11.02 7.94 -14.55
N GLU A 6 11.96 8.47 -15.32
CA GLU A 6 11.66 9.14 -16.59
C GLU A 6 11.15 8.14 -17.64
N MET A 7 11.73 6.93 -17.73
CA MET A 7 11.14 5.85 -18.53
C MET A 7 9.75 5.45 -18.02
N GLY A 8 9.53 5.44 -16.70
CA GLY A 8 8.21 5.24 -16.12
C GLY A 8 7.19 6.28 -16.59
N LYS A 9 7.60 7.56 -16.68
CA LYS A 9 6.79 8.66 -17.22
C LYS A 9 6.57 8.56 -18.73
N GLU A 10 7.61 8.23 -19.50
CA GLU A 10 7.56 8.13 -20.97
C GLU A 10 6.77 6.92 -21.46
N MET A 11 6.81 5.81 -20.72
CA MET A 11 6.07 4.60 -21.07
C MET A 11 4.63 4.57 -20.53
N ALA A 12 4.12 5.69 -20.03
CA ALA A 12 2.79 5.80 -19.43
C ALA A 12 1.70 5.50 -20.47
N SER A 13 1.13 4.30 -20.43
CA SER A 13 -0.01 3.97 -21.28
C SER A 13 -1.13 3.18 -20.60
N GLU A 14 -0.94 2.59 -19.41
CA GLU A 14 -1.99 1.70 -18.86
C GLU A 14 -2.07 1.74 -17.32
N TYR A 15 -3.21 2.22 -16.81
CA TYR A 15 -3.71 1.99 -15.44
C TYR A 15 -5.11 1.38 -15.56
N GLU A 16 -5.53 0.64 -14.53
CA GLU A 16 -6.86 0.04 -14.49
C GLU A 16 -7.65 0.67 -13.34
N LEU A 17 -8.69 1.43 -13.70
CA LEU A 17 -9.68 1.89 -12.75
C LEU A 17 -10.85 0.90 -12.77
N GLY A 18 -11.06 0.22 -11.64
CA GLY A 18 -12.16 -0.71 -11.49
C GLY A 18 -13.51 -0.01 -11.58
N GLN A 19 -14.56 -0.81 -11.82
CA GLN A 19 -15.92 -0.34 -11.72
C GLN A 19 -16.24 0.05 -10.28
N VAL A 20 -17.23 0.93 -10.12
CA VAL A 20 -17.75 1.20 -8.79
C VAL A 20 -18.57 0.00 -8.32
N ARG A 21 -18.22 -0.51 -7.15
CA ARG A 21 -18.83 -1.67 -6.49
C ARG A 21 -19.55 -1.28 -5.21
N LEU A 22 -20.34 -2.22 -4.72
CA LEU A 22 -20.97 -2.20 -3.41
C LEU A 22 -20.47 -3.37 -2.58
N GLY A 23 -20.31 -3.13 -1.27
CA GLY A 23 -19.69 -4.09 -0.36
C GLY A 23 -20.01 -3.80 1.11
N GLU A 24 -19.60 -4.70 1.97
CA GLU A 24 -19.40 -4.46 3.40
C GLU A 24 -17.92 -4.21 3.67
N CYS A 25 -17.58 -3.06 4.25
CA CYS A 25 -16.21 -2.68 4.53
C CYS A 25 -15.89 -2.81 6.02
N GLN A 26 -14.76 -3.42 6.34
CA GLN A 26 -14.22 -3.51 7.70
C GLN A 26 -12.79 -2.96 7.73
N LEU A 27 -12.55 -2.01 8.62
CA LEU A 27 -11.26 -1.34 8.77
C LEU A 27 -10.39 -2.00 9.85
N TYR A 28 -9.13 -2.26 9.52
CA TYR A 28 -8.11 -2.75 10.44
C TYR A 28 -6.97 -1.75 10.56
N THR A 29 -6.54 -1.50 11.81
CA THR A 29 -5.47 -0.53 12.09
C THR A 29 -4.35 -1.08 12.99
N ASN A 30 -4.38 -2.38 13.25
CA ASN A 30 -3.34 -3.16 13.92
C ASN A 30 -3.27 -4.56 13.26
N GLY A 31 -2.09 -5.20 13.31
CA GLY A 31 -1.90 -6.50 12.66
C GLY A 31 -2.60 -7.66 13.36
N GLY A 32 -2.78 -7.59 14.69
CA GLY A 32 -3.38 -8.70 15.45
C GLY A 32 -4.85 -8.97 15.09
N GLU A 33 -5.67 -7.93 14.99
CA GLU A 33 -7.06 -8.05 14.54
C GLU A 33 -7.14 -8.42 13.05
N LEU A 34 -6.29 -7.83 12.23
CA LEU A 34 -6.22 -8.14 10.79
C LEU A 34 -5.90 -9.61 10.56
N TYR A 35 -4.84 -10.12 11.18
CA TYR A 35 -4.40 -11.50 10.97
C TYR A 35 -5.42 -12.50 11.48
N ARG A 36 -6.04 -12.23 12.63
CA ARG A 36 -7.13 -13.08 13.14
C ARG A 36 -8.24 -13.22 12.10
N LYS A 37 -8.75 -12.10 11.58
CA LYS A 37 -9.83 -12.15 10.58
C LYS A 37 -9.38 -12.77 9.25
N LEU A 38 -8.18 -12.42 8.78
CA LEU A 38 -7.62 -12.98 7.56
C LEU A 38 -7.48 -14.51 7.66
N PHE A 39 -7.00 -15.02 8.79
CA PHE A 39 -6.81 -16.45 9.00
C PHE A 39 -8.15 -17.17 9.16
N GLU A 40 -9.14 -16.55 9.81
CA GLU A 40 -10.52 -17.04 9.83
C GLU A 40 -11.08 -17.20 8.41
N ASP A 41 -10.99 -16.16 7.58
CA ASP A 41 -11.51 -16.22 6.21
C ASP A 41 -10.77 -17.24 5.33
N ILE A 42 -9.44 -17.37 5.50
CA ILE A 42 -8.66 -18.42 4.80
C ILE A 42 -9.13 -19.80 5.27
N ASN A 43 -9.38 -19.98 6.57
CA ASN A 43 -9.85 -21.24 7.12
C ASN A 43 -11.25 -21.60 6.60
N GLU A 44 -12.12 -20.61 6.45
CA GLU A 44 -13.49 -20.74 5.92
C GLU A 44 -13.56 -20.92 4.39
N ALA A 45 -12.48 -20.65 3.66
CA ALA A 45 -12.46 -20.74 2.19
C ALA A 45 -12.83 -22.15 1.67
N GLU A 46 -13.65 -22.21 0.61
CA GLU A 46 -14.20 -23.46 0.07
C GLU A 46 -13.69 -23.78 -1.33
N LYS A 47 -13.41 -22.77 -2.16
CA LYS A 47 -13.10 -22.92 -3.58
C LYS A 47 -11.67 -22.54 -3.88
N TYR A 48 -11.28 -21.31 -3.54
CA TYR A 48 -9.94 -20.82 -3.83
C TYR A 48 -9.47 -19.71 -2.88
N ILE A 49 -8.15 -19.61 -2.76
CA ILE A 49 -7.45 -18.54 -2.03
C ILE A 49 -6.32 -18.04 -2.91
N TYR A 50 -6.41 -16.79 -3.37
CA TYR A 50 -5.35 -16.15 -4.16
C TYR A 50 -4.77 -14.98 -3.40
N ILE A 51 -3.46 -15.03 -3.19
CA ILE A 51 -2.75 -14.07 -2.34
C ILE A 51 -1.50 -13.55 -3.04
N HIS A 52 -1.36 -12.24 -3.10
CA HIS A 52 -0.10 -11.56 -3.35
C HIS A 52 0.27 -10.64 -2.18
N PHE A 53 1.49 -10.82 -1.65
CA PHE A 53 2.10 -9.91 -0.68
C PHE A 53 3.49 -9.47 -1.15
N TYR A 54 3.88 -8.24 -0.81
CA TYR A 54 5.26 -7.80 -0.99
C TYR A 54 6.21 -8.60 -0.08
N ILE A 55 5.89 -8.76 1.20
CA ILE A 55 6.70 -9.49 2.19
C ILE A 55 5.92 -10.66 2.79
N VAL A 56 6.57 -11.81 2.89
CA VAL A 56 6.22 -12.86 3.84
C VAL A 56 7.47 -13.09 4.71
N GLY A 57 7.30 -12.94 6.01
CA GLY A 57 8.36 -13.03 7.00
C GLY A 57 8.93 -14.44 7.18
N LYS A 58 9.74 -14.61 8.22
CA LYS A 58 10.37 -15.89 8.61
C LYS A 58 10.23 -16.14 10.11
N ASP A 59 9.07 -15.79 10.63
CA ASP A 59 8.70 -15.85 12.04
C ASP A 59 7.49 -16.78 12.23
N GLU A 60 7.08 -16.97 13.48
CA GLU A 60 6.01 -17.90 13.86
C GLU A 60 4.68 -17.57 13.20
N ILE A 61 4.27 -16.29 13.17
CA ILE A 61 3.02 -15.90 12.52
C ILE A 61 3.06 -16.08 11.00
N SER A 62 4.24 -15.87 10.39
CA SER A 62 4.44 -16.18 8.97
C SER A 62 4.36 -17.68 8.69
N GLU A 63 4.91 -18.51 9.58
CA GLU A 63 4.84 -19.96 9.46
C GLU A 63 3.41 -20.48 9.67
N GLU A 64 2.66 -19.94 10.64
CA GLU A 64 1.24 -20.24 10.85
C GLU A 64 0.42 -19.92 9.60
N PHE A 65 0.63 -18.73 9.02
CA PHE A 65 0.01 -18.34 7.75
C PHE A 65 0.29 -19.34 6.63
N LEU A 66 1.56 -19.73 6.45
CA LEU A 66 1.95 -20.67 5.39
C LEU A 66 1.36 -22.07 5.63
N GLN A 67 1.40 -22.57 6.86
CA GLN A 67 0.82 -23.87 7.22
C GLN A 67 -0.70 -23.89 7.02
N LEU A 68 -1.38 -22.78 7.28
CA LEU A 68 -2.81 -22.65 7.01
C LEU A 68 -3.10 -22.79 5.51
N LEU A 69 -2.31 -22.13 4.65
CA LEU A 69 -2.41 -22.28 3.20
C LEU A 69 -2.15 -23.73 2.74
N GLU A 70 -1.14 -24.39 3.30
CA GLU A 70 -0.82 -25.81 3.03
C GLU A 70 -2.00 -26.72 3.40
N LYS A 71 -2.61 -26.50 4.58
CA LYS A 71 -3.78 -27.25 5.05
C LYS A 71 -4.97 -27.08 4.11
N LYS A 72 -5.24 -25.85 3.67
CA LYS A 72 -6.36 -25.56 2.75
C LYS A 72 -6.14 -26.20 1.38
N ALA A 73 -4.92 -26.09 0.84
CA ALA A 73 -4.56 -26.74 -0.42
C ALA A 73 -4.72 -28.28 -0.33
N SER A 74 -4.23 -28.89 0.75
CA SER A 74 -4.36 -30.33 0.99
C SER A 74 -5.82 -30.79 1.17
N SER A 75 -6.71 -29.87 1.54
CA SER A 75 -8.15 -30.12 1.69
C SER A 75 -8.93 -29.94 0.37
N GLY A 76 -8.25 -29.66 -0.75
CA GLY A 76 -8.85 -29.53 -2.08
C GLY A 76 -9.18 -28.09 -2.51
N VAL A 77 -8.90 -27.08 -1.69
CA VAL A 77 -9.07 -25.66 -2.05
C VAL A 77 -7.93 -25.24 -2.99
N GLU A 78 -8.21 -24.53 -4.09
CA GLU A 78 -7.13 -24.02 -4.94
C GLU A 78 -6.40 -22.87 -4.26
N VAL A 79 -5.13 -23.07 -3.89
CA VAL A 79 -4.33 -22.01 -3.25
C VAL A 79 -3.22 -21.54 -4.18
N LYS A 80 -3.20 -20.23 -4.48
CA LYS A 80 -2.12 -19.56 -5.21
C LYS A 80 -1.49 -18.46 -4.36
N LEU A 81 -0.19 -18.59 -4.12
CA LEU A 81 0.62 -17.63 -3.39
C LEU A 81 1.68 -17.00 -4.32
N SER A 82 1.59 -15.69 -4.49
CA SER A 82 2.59 -14.86 -5.14
C SER A 82 3.28 -13.98 -4.11
N VAL A 83 4.61 -13.88 -4.16
CA VAL A 83 5.38 -12.99 -3.28
C VAL A 83 6.36 -12.17 -4.10
N ASP A 84 6.55 -10.89 -3.80
CA ASP A 84 7.57 -10.09 -4.49
C ASP A 84 8.96 -10.72 -4.34
N ARG A 85 9.73 -10.77 -5.43
CA ARG A 85 11.05 -11.43 -5.40
C ARG A 85 12.04 -10.78 -4.44
N ILE A 86 11.92 -9.47 -4.20
CA ILE A 86 12.80 -8.74 -3.29
C ILE A 86 12.24 -8.74 -1.90
N GLY A 87 10.94 -8.49 -1.70
CA GLY A 87 10.35 -8.54 -0.35
C GLY A 87 10.31 -9.97 0.22
N GLY A 88 10.12 -10.97 -0.63
CA GLY A 88 10.10 -12.40 -0.30
C GLY A 88 11.47 -13.08 -0.23
N TYR A 89 12.59 -12.33 -0.31
CA TYR A 89 13.94 -12.92 -0.35
C TYR A 89 14.30 -13.81 0.86
N LYS A 90 13.57 -13.67 1.98
CA LYS A 90 13.75 -14.47 3.20
C LYS A 90 13.11 -15.86 3.10
N LEU A 91 12.20 -16.10 2.14
CA LEU A 91 11.59 -17.41 1.92
C LEU A 91 12.61 -18.40 1.34
N LYS A 92 12.95 -19.41 2.13
CA LYS A 92 13.94 -20.43 1.75
C LYS A 92 13.33 -21.43 0.76
N LYS A 93 14.18 -21.98 -0.12
CA LYS A 93 13.80 -23.05 -1.07
C LYS A 93 13.05 -24.21 -0.41
N LYS A 94 13.47 -24.64 0.80
CA LYS A 94 12.81 -25.73 1.54
C LYS A 94 11.34 -25.40 1.89
N VAL A 95 11.05 -24.16 2.29
CA VAL A 95 9.67 -23.72 2.59
C VAL A 95 8.84 -23.70 1.31
N ILE A 96 9.40 -23.19 0.21
CA ILE A 96 8.74 -23.16 -1.09
C ILE A 96 8.46 -24.57 -1.62
N SER A 97 9.41 -25.51 -1.46
CA SER A 97 9.21 -26.92 -1.81
C SER A 97 8.07 -27.54 -1.02
N ARG A 98 8.06 -27.36 0.32
CA ARG A 98 6.99 -27.86 1.19
C ARG A 98 5.62 -27.31 0.79
N LEU A 99 5.52 -26.01 0.52
CA LEU A 99 4.29 -25.38 0.04
C LEU A 99 3.75 -26.08 -1.22
N LYS A 100 4.63 -26.31 -2.21
CA LYS A 100 4.28 -26.98 -3.47
C LYS A 100 3.91 -28.44 -3.29
N GLU A 101 4.62 -29.16 -2.42
CA GLU A 101 4.34 -30.57 -2.08
C GLU A 101 2.94 -30.72 -1.45
N ASN A 102 2.51 -29.73 -0.65
CA ASN A 102 1.17 -29.67 -0.06
C ASN A 102 0.11 -29.03 -0.98
N GLY A 103 0.40 -28.86 -2.27
CA GLY A 103 -0.56 -28.40 -3.28
C GLY A 103 -0.67 -26.88 -3.47
N VAL A 104 0.09 -26.07 -2.73
CA VAL A 104 0.10 -24.61 -2.91
C VAL A 104 0.86 -24.26 -4.20
N LYS A 105 0.19 -23.59 -5.14
CA LYS A 105 0.83 -23.03 -6.32
C LYS A 105 1.59 -21.77 -5.92
N PHE A 106 2.91 -21.75 -6.11
CA PHE A 106 3.78 -20.64 -5.67
C PHE A 106 4.57 -20.01 -6.81
N THR A 107 4.64 -18.67 -6.85
CA THR A 107 5.57 -17.90 -7.70
C THR A 107 6.17 -16.69 -6.99
N PHE A 108 7.35 -16.26 -7.46
CA PHE A 108 7.86 -14.92 -7.16
C PHE A 108 7.41 -13.94 -8.26
N SER A 109 7.02 -12.73 -7.88
CA SER A 109 6.59 -11.70 -8.84
C SER A 109 7.73 -10.83 -9.35
N LYS A 110 7.50 -10.20 -10.52
CA LYS A 110 8.43 -9.24 -11.15
C LYS A 110 9.83 -9.79 -11.34
N LYS A 111 9.91 -11.01 -11.88
CA LYS A 111 11.16 -11.62 -12.35
C LYS A 111 11.83 -10.69 -13.40
N PRO A 112 13.16 -10.49 -13.36
CA PRO A 112 13.85 -9.61 -14.30
C PRO A 112 13.55 -9.98 -15.77
N LYS A 113 13.41 -8.96 -16.63
CA LYS A 113 13.14 -9.14 -18.06
C LYS A 113 14.31 -8.60 -18.89
N LEU A 114 14.58 -9.20 -20.04
CA LEU A 114 15.63 -8.73 -20.97
C LEU A 114 15.30 -7.39 -21.64
N LYS A 115 14.00 -7.11 -21.86
CA LYS A 115 13.54 -5.81 -22.34
C LYS A 115 13.45 -4.83 -21.17
N ASN A 116 14.03 -3.64 -21.31
CA ASN A 116 14.09 -2.59 -20.27
C ASN A 116 14.67 -3.11 -18.94
N VAL A 117 15.85 -3.74 -19.01
CA VAL A 117 16.49 -4.46 -17.89
C VAL A 117 16.50 -3.62 -16.61
N PHE A 118 17.01 -2.38 -16.65
CA PHE A 118 17.09 -1.51 -15.48
C PHE A 118 15.71 -1.25 -14.85
N TYR A 119 14.72 -0.81 -15.63
CA TYR A 119 13.35 -0.62 -15.16
C TYR A 119 12.77 -1.91 -14.53
N SER A 120 12.93 -3.06 -15.19
CA SER A 120 12.43 -4.36 -14.68
C SER A 120 13.15 -4.81 -13.40
N LEU A 121 14.42 -4.43 -13.24
CA LEU A 121 15.20 -4.73 -12.04
C LEU A 121 14.75 -3.88 -10.84
N HIS A 122 14.23 -2.68 -11.07
CA HIS A 122 13.82 -1.74 -10.03
C HIS A 122 12.31 -1.78 -9.71
N GLN A 123 11.47 -2.22 -10.64
CA GLN A 123 10.03 -2.39 -10.43
C GLN A 123 9.73 -3.48 -9.38
N ARG A 124 8.77 -3.21 -8.50
CA ARG A 124 8.26 -4.15 -7.49
C ARG A 124 6.78 -4.37 -7.66
N ASN A 125 6.29 -5.54 -7.26
CA ASN A 125 4.86 -5.69 -6.99
C ASN A 125 4.64 -5.37 -5.51
N HIS A 126 4.16 -4.16 -5.24
CA HIS A 126 3.97 -3.65 -3.88
C HIS A 126 2.51 -3.78 -3.42
N ARG A 127 1.67 -4.39 -4.26
CA ARG A 127 0.27 -4.68 -3.97
C ARG A 127 0.13 -5.62 -2.78
N ARG A 128 -1.05 -5.53 -2.16
CA ARG A 128 -1.54 -6.53 -1.22
C ARG A 128 -2.89 -6.94 -1.74
N ILE A 129 -2.90 -8.08 -2.40
CA ILE A 129 -4.11 -8.67 -2.97
C ILE A 129 -4.37 -9.93 -2.19
N VAL A 130 -5.53 -9.99 -1.56
CA VAL A 130 -6.12 -11.26 -1.12
C VAL A 130 -7.50 -11.30 -1.75
N THR A 131 -7.84 -12.41 -2.39
CA THR A 131 -9.20 -12.71 -2.80
C THR A 131 -9.53 -14.16 -2.45
N ILE A 132 -10.69 -14.38 -1.86
CA ILE A 132 -11.14 -15.67 -1.34
C ILE A 132 -12.55 -15.93 -1.88
N ASP A 133 -12.70 -17.04 -2.59
CA ASP A 133 -13.94 -17.56 -3.16
C ASP A 133 -14.78 -16.58 -4.01
N GLY A 134 -14.18 -15.48 -4.45
CA GLY A 134 -14.87 -14.39 -5.14
C GLY A 134 -15.80 -13.60 -4.24
N LYS A 135 -15.67 -13.77 -2.91
CA LYS A 135 -16.52 -13.15 -1.89
C LYS A 135 -15.79 -12.05 -1.14
N VAL A 136 -14.58 -12.35 -0.68
CA VAL A 136 -13.84 -11.48 0.24
C VAL A 136 -12.55 -11.01 -0.42
N SER A 137 -12.24 -9.73 -0.24
CA SER A 137 -10.97 -9.14 -0.64
C SER A 137 -10.32 -8.32 0.46
N TYR A 138 -9.00 -8.25 0.42
CA TYR A 138 -8.21 -7.38 1.30
C TYR A 138 -7.28 -6.48 0.50
N VAL A 139 -7.11 -5.24 0.97
CA VAL A 139 -6.11 -4.28 0.49
C VAL A 139 -5.71 -3.29 1.57
N GLY A 140 -4.42 -2.94 1.63
CA GLY A 140 -3.86 -2.03 2.61
C GLY A 140 -2.36 -2.20 2.79
N GLY A 141 -1.78 -1.60 3.83
CA GLY A 141 -0.32 -1.53 3.96
C GLY A 141 0.38 -2.71 4.65
N PHE A 142 -0.36 -3.54 5.40
CA PHE A 142 0.20 -4.68 6.14
C PHE A 142 0.69 -5.80 5.22
N ASN A 143 1.87 -6.37 5.52
CA ASN A 143 2.31 -7.64 4.97
C ASN A 143 2.17 -8.76 6.01
N ILE A 144 2.82 -9.90 5.81
CA ILE A 144 2.87 -11.00 6.79
C ILE A 144 4.23 -11.01 7.49
N GLY A 145 4.22 -10.91 8.81
CA GLY A 145 5.41 -10.86 9.68
C GLY A 145 5.11 -10.39 11.10
N LYS A 146 6.02 -10.67 12.03
CA LYS A 146 5.86 -10.31 13.46
C LYS A 146 5.97 -8.81 13.75
N GLU A 147 6.65 -8.05 12.89
CA GLU A 147 6.79 -6.59 13.04
C GLU A 147 5.42 -5.89 13.03
N TYR A 148 4.48 -6.41 12.24
CA TYR A 148 3.11 -5.91 12.11
C TYR A 148 2.24 -6.19 13.34
N LEU A 149 2.66 -7.12 14.21
CA LEU A 149 2.08 -7.34 15.54
C LEU A 149 2.62 -6.35 16.59
N GLY A 150 3.50 -5.42 16.19
CA GLY A 150 4.15 -4.49 17.11
C GLY A 150 5.24 -5.14 17.98
N GLN A 151 5.70 -6.34 17.61
CA GLN A 151 6.68 -7.12 18.37
C GLN A 151 8.14 -6.83 17.99
N ASP A 152 8.37 -5.86 17.09
CA ASP A 152 9.74 -5.40 16.78
C ASP A 152 10.15 -4.30 17.77
N PRO A 153 11.20 -4.51 18.62
CA PRO A 153 11.63 -3.51 19.58
C PRO A 153 12.16 -2.21 18.94
N LYS A 154 12.66 -2.28 17.70
CA LYS A 154 13.12 -1.10 16.95
C LYS A 154 11.95 -0.17 16.62
N PHE A 155 10.86 -0.75 16.11
CA PHE A 155 9.71 0.01 15.65
C PHE A 155 8.72 0.30 16.78
N GLY A 156 8.52 -0.65 17.70
CA GLY A 156 7.44 -0.65 18.67
C GLY A 156 6.11 -0.94 17.98
N PRO A 157 4.99 -0.35 18.45
CA PRO A 157 3.69 -0.51 17.81
C PRO A 157 3.73 -0.18 16.31
N TRP A 158 3.26 -1.10 15.48
CA TRP A 158 3.11 -0.90 14.04
C TRP A 158 1.71 -0.38 13.75
N ARG A 159 1.63 0.83 13.17
CA ARG A 159 0.38 1.50 12.84
C ARG A 159 0.23 1.58 11.33
N ASP A 160 -0.75 0.89 10.79
CA ASP A 160 -1.04 0.85 9.35
C ASP A 160 -2.57 0.77 9.15
N TYR A 161 -3.03 0.80 7.90
CA TYR A 161 -4.45 0.77 7.55
C TYR A 161 -4.69 -0.31 6.49
N HIS A 162 -5.69 -1.14 6.75
CA HIS A 162 -6.14 -2.21 5.85
C HIS A 162 -7.66 -2.27 5.82
N VAL A 163 -8.21 -2.54 4.65
CA VAL A 163 -9.64 -2.82 4.52
C VAL A 163 -9.86 -4.24 4.06
N ARG A 164 -10.80 -4.91 4.73
CA ARG A 164 -11.45 -6.11 4.23
C ARG A 164 -12.77 -5.70 3.63
N ILE A 165 -13.07 -6.19 2.43
CA ILE A 165 -14.34 -5.95 1.77
C ILE A 165 -14.99 -7.29 1.45
N HIS A 166 -16.24 -7.46 1.87
CA HIS A 166 -17.09 -8.57 1.47
C HIS A 166 -18.07 -8.07 0.41
N GLY A 167 -17.94 -8.52 -0.82
CA GLY A 167 -18.76 -8.04 -1.93
C GLY A 167 -18.12 -8.22 -3.30
N GLU A 168 -18.71 -7.60 -4.31
CA GLU A 168 -18.42 -7.86 -5.73
C GLU A 168 -16.98 -7.55 -6.16
N GLY A 169 -16.30 -6.66 -5.44
CA GLY A 169 -14.92 -6.30 -5.75
C GLY A 169 -13.91 -7.43 -5.54
N ALA A 170 -14.26 -8.53 -4.87
CA ALA A 170 -13.39 -9.70 -4.80
C ALA A 170 -13.06 -10.26 -6.20
N ALA A 171 -13.99 -10.16 -7.16
CA ALA A 171 -13.75 -10.51 -8.55
C ALA A 171 -12.82 -9.52 -9.28
N ASP A 172 -12.84 -8.23 -8.89
CA ASP A 172 -11.90 -7.23 -9.43
C ASP A 172 -10.46 -7.56 -8.98
N MET A 173 -10.29 -7.93 -7.70
CA MET A 173 -9.01 -8.39 -7.15
C MET A 173 -8.54 -9.71 -7.78
N GLU A 174 -9.46 -10.64 -8.04
CA GLU A 174 -9.17 -11.89 -8.74
C GLU A 174 -8.65 -11.64 -10.15
N ARG A 175 -9.31 -10.78 -10.93
CA ARG A 175 -8.84 -10.40 -12.27
C ARG A 175 -7.44 -9.81 -12.21
N LYS A 176 -7.19 -8.90 -11.28
CA LYS A 176 -5.86 -8.32 -11.13
C LYS A 176 -4.81 -9.36 -10.75
N PHE A 177 -5.13 -10.26 -9.83
CA PHE A 177 -4.25 -11.36 -9.48
C PHE A 177 -3.96 -12.28 -10.68
N ALA A 178 -4.98 -12.62 -11.47
CA ALA A 178 -4.83 -13.48 -12.64
C ALA A 178 -3.93 -12.84 -13.72
N GLU A 179 -4.01 -11.53 -13.92
CA GLU A 179 -3.09 -10.79 -14.79
C GLU A 179 -1.64 -10.88 -14.32
N ASP A 180 -1.41 -10.56 -13.05
CA ASP A 180 -0.07 -10.62 -12.43
C ASP A 180 0.47 -12.07 -12.46
N TRP A 181 -0.38 -13.06 -12.17
CA TRP A 181 -0.04 -14.48 -12.21
C TRP A 181 0.39 -14.92 -13.61
N LYS A 182 -0.38 -14.53 -14.63
CA LYS A 182 -0.05 -14.80 -16.03
C LYS A 182 1.25 -14.10 -16.43
N GLU A 183 1.49 -12.87 -15.99
CA GLU A 183 2.76 -12.17 -16.23
C GLU A 183 3.96 -12.94 -15.65
N ASP A 184 3.80 -13.51 -14.45
CA ASP A 184 4.89 -14.14 -13.69
C ASP A 184 5.12 -15.62 -14.02
N THR A 185 4.10 -16.32 -14.52
CA THR A 185 4.11 -17.78 -14.75
C THR A 185 3.80 -18.20 -16.18
N GLY A 186 3.15 -17.35 -16.97
CA GLY A 186 2.58 -17.71 -18.28
C GLY A 186 1.24 -18.45 -18.20
N GLU A 187 0.80 -18.88 -17.02
CA GLU A 187 -0.48 -19.59 -16.81
C GLU A 187 -1.65 -18.61 -16.84
N LYS A 188 -2.67 -18.91 -17.65
CA LYS A 188 -3.96 -18.19 -17.58
C LYS A 188 -4.82 -18.80 -16.49
N MET A 189 -5.54 -17.95 -15.77
CA MET A 189 -6.51 -18.39 -14.75
C MET A 189 -7.93 -18.14 -15.25
N PRO A 190 -8.89 -19.04 -14.98
CA PRO A 190 -10.30 -18.69 -15.11
C PRO A 190 -10.62 -17.59 -14.10
N ILE A 191 -11.56 -16.72 -14.47
CA ILE A 191 -12.11 -15.71 -13.57
C ILE A 191 -13.49 -16.19 -13.16
N HIS A 192 -13.74 -16.24 -11.86
CA HIS A 192 -15.04 -16.65 -11.34
C HIS A 192 -16.05 -15.51 -11.47
N GLU A 193 -17.33 -15.88 -11.60
CA GLU A 193 -18.41 -14.90 -11.55
C GLU A 193 -18.46 -14.21 -10.19
N SER A 194 -18.76 -12.91 -10.20
CA SER A 194 -18.99 -12.17 -8.97
C SER A 194 -20.20 -12.76 -8.25
N ILE A 195 -20.10 -12.85 -6.93
CA ILE A 195 -21.28 -13.08 -6.10
C ILE A 195 -22.22 -11.88 -6.14
N PRO A 196 -23.50 -12.04 -5.75
CA PRO A 196 -24.42 -10.92 -5.56
C PRO A 196 -23.85 -9.91 -4.54
N THR A 197 -24.12 -8.61 -4.78
CA THR A 197 -23.80 -7.53 -3.85
C THR A 197 -24.25 -7.86 -2.42
N LEU A 198 -23.32 -7.70 -1.48
CA LEU A 198 -23.58 -7.65 -0.03
C LEU A 198 -23.15 -6.28 0.48
N GLY A 199 -23.99 -5.61 1.26
CA GLY A 199 -23.72 -4.27 1.77
C GLY A 199 -23.95 -3.13 0.76
N ASN A 200 -23.77 -1.91 1.24
CA ASN A 200 -24.09 -0.67 0.52
C ASN A 200 -22.91 0.33 0.47
N VAL A 201 -21.74 -0.04 0.99
CA VAL A 201 -20.55 0.81 0.93
C VAL A 201 -20.10 0.90 -0.52
N LYS A 202 -20.09 2.11 -1.06
CA LYS A 202 -19.66 2.39 -2.44
C LYS A 202 -18.15 2.54 -2.49
N TYR A 203 -17.46 1.74 -3.31
CA TYR A 203 -16.01 1.80 -3.47
C TYR A 203 -15.56 1.43 -4.88
N GLN A 204 -14.29 1.64 -5.18
CA GLN A 204 -13.64 1.18 -6.40
C GLN A 204 -12.18 0.84 -6.12
N TYR A 205 -11.65 -0.18 -6.80
CA TYR A 205 -10.22 -0.45 -6.79
C TYR A 205 -9.50 0.34 -7.88
N LEU A 206 -8.30 0.79 -7.54
CA LEU A 206 -7.38 1.44 -8.45
C LEU A 206 -6.08 0.63 -8.47
N PHE A 207 -5.75 0.07 -9.63
CA PHE A 207 -4.53 -0.68 -9.83
C PHE A 207 -3.60 0.07 -10.77
N SER A 208 -2.32 0.16 -10.39
CA SER A 208 -1.27 0.70 -11.26
C SER A 208 -0.18 -0.31 -11.45
N ASN A 209 0.34 -0.44 -12.68
CA ASN A 209 1.51 -1.27 -13.01
C ASN A 209 2.82 -0.44 -12.93
N GLY A 210 2.87 0.56 -12.06
CA GLY A 210 4.00 1.50 -11.96
C GLY A 210 3.95 2.63 -12.97
N LYS A 211 2.77 2.93 -13.50
CA LYS A 211 2.58 3.95 -14.53
C LYS A 211 1.21 4.60 -14.34
N GLY A 212 1.13 5.92 -14.46
CA GLY A 212 -0.15 6.65 -14.51
C GLY A 212 -0.97 6.73 -13.22
N LEU A 213 -0.51 6.17 -12.08
CA LEU A 213 -1.27 6.26 -10.82
C LEU A 213 -1.52 7.72 -10.43
N TRP A 214 -0.53 8.58 -10.64
CA TRP A 214 -0.62 10.01 -10.35
C TRP A 214 -1.72 10.72 -11.15
N GLU A 215 -2.04 10.31 -12.37
CA GLU A 215 -3.04 11.02 -13.18
C GLU A 215 -4.43 10.96 -12.53
N LYS A 216 -4.86 9.78 -12.09
CA LYS A 216 -6.13 9.60 -11.39
C LYS A 216 -6.08 10.12 -9.97
N TYR A 217 -5.04 9.75 -9.23
CA TYR A 217 -4.90 10.17 -7.85
C TYR A 217 -4.79 11.70 -7.74
N GLY A 218 -3.98 12.33 -8.59
CA GLY A 218 -3.88 13.78 -8.72
C GLY A 218 -5.19 14.43 -9.21
N ALA A 219 -5.96 13.78 -10.08
CA ALA A 219 -7.30 14.26 -10.46
C ALA A 219 -8.29 14.23 -9.28
N LEU A 220 -8.16 13.30 -8.33
CA LEU A 220 -8.93 13.31 -7.10
C LEU A 220 -8.51 14.47 -6.19
N LEU A 221 -7.20 14.68 -6.01
CA LEU A 221 -6.69 15.81 -5.21
C LEU A 221 -7.10 17.18 -5.79
N LYS A 222 -7.11 17.32 -7.12
CA LYS A 222 -7.58 18.52 -7.83
C LYS A 222 -9.03 18.89 -7.49
N LYS A 223 -9.87 17.90 -7.19
CA LYS A 223 -11.29 18.10 -6.88
C LYS A 223 -11.52 18.57 -5.44
N ALA A 224 -10.52 18.51 -4.57
CA ALA A 224 -10.65 18.93 -3.17
C ALA A 224 -11.02 20.41 -3.06
N LYS A 225 -12.02 20.71 -2.23
CA LYS A 225 -12.58 22.05 -2.00
C LYS A 225 -12.43 22.53 -0.55
N LYS A 226 -12.34 21.61 0.42
CA LYS A 226 -12.37 21.92 1.86
C LYS A 226 -11.10 21.44 2.56
N SER A 227 -10.74 20.17 2.39
CA SER A 227 -9.62 19.58 3.12
C SER A 227 -8.96 18.40 2.41
N LEU A 228 -7.66 18.26 2.60
CA LEU A 228 -6.87 17.09 2.25
C LEU A 228 -6.10 16.61 3.47
N ILE A 229 -6.32 15.36 3.86
CA ILE A 229 -5.52 14.70 4.89
C ILE A 229 -4.70 13.62 4.20
N ILE A 230 -3.38 13.70 4.30
CA ILE A 230 -2.45 12.74 3.70
C ILE A 230 -1.64 12.12 4.83
N ALA A 231 -1.78 10.81 5.03
CA ALA A 231 -1.04 10.05 6.00
C ALA A 231 -0.24 8.97 5.27
N THR A 232 1.08 9.04 5.36
CA THR A 232 2.01 8.22 4.56
C THR A 232 3.31 7.95 5.31
N PRO A 233 3.94 6.76 5.18
CA PRO A 233 5.29 6.55 5.73
C PRO A 233 6.35 7.39 5.03
N TYR A 234 6.17 7.65 3.73
CA TYR A 234 7.12 8.39 2.91
C TYR A 234 6.42 9.54 2.19
N PHE A 235 6.98 10.73 2.34
CA PHE A 235 6.51 11.94 1.68
C PHE A 235 7.65 12.52 0.86
N VAL A 236 7.86 11.94 -0.32
CA VAL A 236 8.89 12.34 -1.30
C VAL A 236 8.22 12.58 -2.66
N PRO A 237 7.29 13.56 -2.72
CA PRO A 237 6.46 13.80 -3.89
C PRO A 237 7.25 14.24 -5.12
N SER A 238 6.67 14.02 -6.31
CA SER A 238 7.14 14.60 -7.56
C SER A 238 6.91 16.13 -7.59
N LYS A 239 7.58 16.84 -8.50
CA LYS A 239 7.35 18.28 -8.71
C LYS A 239 5.88 18.59 -9.04
N GLU A 240 5.23 17.71 -9.81
CA GLU A 240 3.82 17.85 -10.18
C GLU A 240 2.91 17.67 -8.96
N MET A 241 3.25 16.75 -8.07
CA MET A 241 2.52 16.51 -6.83
C MET A 241 2.61 17.69 -5.88
N VAL A 242 3.82 18.22 -5.66
CA VAL A 242 4.03 19.43 -4.85
C VAL A 242 3.25 20.60 -5.44
N LYS A 243 3.31 20.79 -6.77
CA LYS A 243 2.56 21.85 -7.46
C LYS A 243 1.06 21.73 -7.21
N GLU A 244 0.50 20.52 -7.27
CA GLU A 244 -0.93 20.31 -7.03
C GLU A 244 -1.32 20.58 -5.57
N LEU A 245 -0.52 20.12 -4.60
CA LEU A 245 -0.79 20.38 -3.19
C LEU A 245 -0.72 21.88 -2.85
N LYS A 246 0.26 22.60 -3.41
CA LYS A 246 0.34 24.07 -3.32
C LYS A 246 -0.84 24.75 -4.00
N ALA A 247 -1.29 24.25 -5.14
CA ALA A 247 -2.49 24.75 -5.79
C ALA A 247 -3.73 24.55 -4.92
N ALA A 248 -3.87 23.41 -4.22
CA ALA A 248 -4.95 23.19 -3.27
C ALA A 248 -4.92 24.18 -2.10
N LEU A 249 -3.74 24.39 -1.50
CA LEU A 249 -3.55 25.41 -0.44
C LEU A 249 -3.94 26.81 -0.91
N ASN A 250 -3.53 27.20 -2.12
CA ASN A 250 -3.90 28.49 -2.71
C ASN A 250 -5.41 28.64 -2.98
N ARG A 251 -6.13 27.53 -3.18
CA ARG A 251 -7.60 27.52 -3.27
C ARG A 251 -8.28 27.60 -1.88
N GLY A 252 -7.52 27.65 -0.80
CA GLY A 252 -8.05 27.66 0.58
C GLY A 252 -8.34 26.27 1.16
N VAL A 253 -7.89 25.19 0.51
CA VAL A 253 -8.04 23.82 1.03
C VAL A 253 -7.12 23.62 2.22
N ASN A 254 -7.64 23.15 3.37
CA ASN A 254 -6.81 22.79 4.52
C ASN A 254 -6.05 21.48 4.23
N VAL A 255 -4.72 21.54 4.19
CA VAL A 255 -3.88 20.34 3.95
C VAL A 255 -3.18 19.91 5.23
N LYS A 256 -3.40 18.67 5.67
CA LYS A 256 -2.69 18.04 6.80
C LYS A 256 -1.86 16.87 6.31
N ILE A 257 -0.60 16.83 6.68
CA ILE A 257 0.34 15.77 6.31
C ILE A 257 0.85 15.08 7.58
N LEU A 258 0.59 13.79 7.70
CA LEU A 258 1.07 12.93 8.79
C LEU A 258 2.16 12.00 8.26
N VAL A 259 3.34 12.06 8.89
CA VAL A 259 4.51 11.23 8.58
C VAL A 259 5.08 10.58 9.85
N PRO A 260 5.81 9.47 9.77
CA PRO A 260 6.39 8.84 10.94
C PRO A 260 7.62 9.58 11.48
N PHE A 261 7.85 9.52 12.79
CA PHE A 261 9.14 9.92 13.39
C PHE A 261 10.24 8.89 13.16
N LYS A 262 9.88 7.60 13.24
CA LYS A 262 10.75 6.46 12.97
C LYS A 262 10.76 6.14 11.47
N SER A 263 11.81 5.50 10.98
CA SER A 263 11.92 5.04 9.59
C SER A 263 12.53 3.64 9.57
N ASP A 264 12.07 2.81 8.67
CA ASP A 264 12.54 1.46 8.38
C ASP A 264 13.66 1.44 7.33
N ALA A 265 13.72 2.44 6.45
CA ALA A 265 14.84 2.64 5.53
C ALA A 265 15.79 3.77 5.98
N ILE A 266 17.07 3.58 5.65
CA ILE A 266 18.13 4.58 5.83
C ILE A 266 17.90 5.69 4.80
N LEU A 267 18.00 6.95 5.21
CA LEU A 267 17.82 8.17 4.39
C LEU A 267 16.38 8.56 3.99
N LEU A 268 15.39 7.66 4.00
CA LEU A 268 14.02 8.04 3.59
C LEU A 268 13.41 9.13 4.47
N LYS A 269 13.67 9.08 5.79
CA LYS A 269 13.27 10.15 6.71
C LYS A 269 13.87 11.50 6.31
N GLN A 270 15.17 11.53 6.03
CA GLN A 270 15.89 12.74 5.66
C GLN A 270 15.46 13.25 4.28
N ALA A 271 15.15 12.35 3.33
CA ALA A 271 14.68 12.70 2.00
C ALA A 271 13.39 13.53 2.03
N ALA A 272 12.51 13.29 3.01
CA ALA A 272 11.25 13.99 3.15
C ALA A 272 11.39 15.43 3.70
N TYR A 273 12.45 15.76 4.45
CA TYR A 273 12.55 17.06 5.15
C TYR A 273 12.42 18.29 4.24
N PRO A 274 13.07 18.36 3.06
CA PRO A 274 12.89 19.51 2.17
C PRO A 274 11.45 19.69 1.70
N TYR A 275 10.76 18.59 1.37
CA TYR A 275 9.36 18.62 0.92
C TYR A 275 8.42 19.03 2.06
N LEU A 276 8.63 18.49 3.26
CA LEU A 276 7.80 18.84 4.42
C LEU A 276 7.99 20.30 4.82
N LYS A 277 9.22 20.83 4.77
CA LYS A 277 9.50 22.24 5.03
C LYS A 277 8.83 23.14 3.99
N ASP A 278 8.96 22.80 2.71
CA ASP A 278 8.32 23.53 1.61
C ASP A 278 6.78 23.54 1.72
N MET A 279 6.19 22.41 2.11
CA MET A 279 4.75 22.33 2.36
C MET A 279 4.31 23.12 3.60
N LEU A 280 5.09 23.12 4.68
CA LEU A 280 4.84 23.96 5.86
C LEU A 280 4.81 25.45 5.46
N HIS A 281 5.81 25.90 4.69
CA HIS A 281 5.89 27.29 4.20
C HIS A 281 4.73 27.66 3.27
N ALA A 282 4.20 26.69 2.53
CA ALA A 282 3.02 26.88 1.69
C ALA A 282 1.70 26.92 2.50
N GLY A 283 1.72 26.63 3.80
CA GLY A 283 0.55 26.67 4.68
C GLY A 283 -0.05 25.31 5.05
N ALA A 284 0.59 24.20 4.70
CA ALA A 284 0.16 22.88 5.17
C ALA A 284 0.48 22.68 6.66
N GLU A 285 -0.33 21.87 7.34
CA GLU A 285 -0.03 21.42 8.70
C GLU A 285 0.74 20.10 8.67
N ILE A 286 1.95 20.08 9.22
CA ILE A 286 2.80 18.88 9.26
C ILE A 286 2.74 18.25 10.65
N TYR A 287 2.54 16.94 10.70
CA TYR A 287 2.49 16.16 11.92
C TYR A 287 3.44 14.97 11.83
N GLN A 288 4.15 14.72 12.91
CA GLN A 288 5.10 13.62 13.02
C GLN A 288 4.66 12.64 14.09
N TYR A 289 4.29 11.43 13.69
CA TYR A 289 3.79 10.37 14.56
C TYR A 289 4.88 9.81 15.48
N ARG A 290 4.59 9.73 16.79
CA ARG A 290 5.59 9.37 17.82
C ARG A 290 5.31 8.05 18.54
N ASN A 291 4.13 7.46 18.40
CA ASN A 291 3.75 6.24 19.10
C ASN A 291 4.08 4.96 18.31
N GLY A 292 5.37 4.75 18.03
CA GLY A 292 5.86 3.62 17.23
C GLY A 292 6.16 3.98 15.78
N PHE A 293 5.89 3.07 14.84
CA PHE A 293 6.07 3.32 13.41
C PHE A 293 4.74 3.46 12.70
N PHE A 294 4.54 4.61 12.03
CA PHE A 294 3.38 4.87 11.20
C PHE A 294 3.69 4.49 9.75
N HIS A 295 2.90 3.59 9.21
CA HIS A 295 3.06 3.03 7.88
C HIS A 295 1.74 3.02 7.09
N GLY A 296 0.71 3.72 7.56
CA GLY A 296 -0.55 3.88 6.83
C GLY A 296 -0.36 4.66 5.51
N LYS A 297 -1.12 4.29 4.48
CA LYS A 297 -1.25 5.03 3.21
C LYS A 297 -2.71 5.40 3.06
N VAL A 298 -3.05 6.54 3.65
CA VAL A 298 -4.43 6.98 3.78
C VAL A 298 -4.53 8.40 3.28
N THR A 299 -5.51 8.66 2.43
CA THR A 299 -5.84 10.02 1.99
C THR A 299 -7.32 10.27 2.15
N ILE A 300 -7.70 11.31 2.89
CA ILE A 300 -9.09 11.76 3.00
C ILE A 300 -9.25 13.07 2.24
N ILE A 301 -10.26 13.12 1.37
CA ILE A 301 -10.61 14.28 0.55
C ILE A 301 -11.97 14.79 1.01
N ASP A 302 -12.01 16.05 1.46
CA ASP A 302 -13.20 16.80 1.88
C ASP A 302 -14.08 16.14 2.96
N GLY A 303 -13.60 15.07 3.61
CA GLY A 303 -14.41 14.26 4.53
C GLY A 303 -15.49 13.44 3.83
N GLU A 304 -15.35 13.22 2.52
CA GLU A 304 -16.33 12.54 1.66
C GLU A 304 -15.74 11.32 0.93
N ILE A 305 -14.43 11.33 0.69
CA ILE A 305 -13.73 10.24 0.01
C ILE A 305 -12.53 9.84 0.86
N VAL A 306 -12.29 8.53 0.98
CA VAL A 306 -11.06 8.00 1.55
C VAL A 306 -10.39 7.01 0.59
N ASP A 307 -9.10 7.19 0.39
CA ASP A 307 -8.23 6.23 -0.29
C ASP A 307 -7.38 5.49 0.74
N ILE A 308 -7.40 4.16 0.69
CA ILE A 308 -6.56 3.27 1.49
C ILE A 308 -5.91 2.27 0.55
N GLY A 309 -4.59 2.10 0.64
CA GLY A 309 -3.91 1.20 -0.27
C GLY A 309 -2.46 0.92 0.07
N THR A 310 -1.70 0.65 -0.98
CA THR A 310 -0.28 0.32 -0.89
C THR A 310 0.64 1.46 -1.30
N ALA A 311 0.12 2.40 -2.11
CA ALA A 311 0.89 3.51 -2.66
C ALA A 311 1.30 4.52 -1.59
N ASN A 312 2.60 4.69 -1.39
CA ASN A 312 3.13 5.79 -0.60
C ASN A 312 3.02 7.10 -1.39
N PHE A 313 3.15 8.24 -0.69
CA PHE A 313 3.20 9.54 -1.34
C PHE A 313 4.62 9.86 -1.89
N ASP A 314 5.10 9.02 -2.81
CA ASP A 314 6.45 9.11 -3.39
C ASP A 314 6.51 8.75 -4.89
N ASN A 315 7.60 9.15 -5.55
CA ASN A 315 7.78 8.89 -6.98
C ASN A 315 7.74 7.40 -7.34
N ARG A 316 8.23 6.52 -6.46
CA ARG A 316 8.28 5.07 -6.76
C ARG A 316 6.89 4.48 -6.85
N SER A 317 6.02 4.79 -5.91
CA SER A 317 4.64 4.30 -5.87
C SER A 317 3.85 4.80 -7.08
N PHE A 318 4.05 6.07 -7.46
CA PHE A 318 3.28 6.67 -8.54
C PHE A 318 3.79 6.38 -9.96
N TYR A 319 5.08 6.06 -10.14
CA TYR A 319 5.72 5.96 -11.46
C TYR A 319 6.63 4.73 -11.65
N LEU A 320 6.67 3.76 -10.73
CA LEU A 320 7.52 2.57 -10.90
C LEU A 320 6.92 1.28 -10.33
N ASN A 321 6.43 1.31 -9.08
CA ASN A 321 5.92 0.13 -8.39
C ASN A 321 4.50 -0.20 -8.83
N CYS A 322 4.17 -1.48 -8.84
CA CYS A 322 2.79 -1.88 -8.97
C CYS A 322 2.06 -1.68 -7.64
N GLU A 323 0.94 -0.97 -7.66
CA GLU A 323 0.18 -0.57 -6.47
C GLU A 323 -1.30 -0.95 -6.60
N SER A 324 -1.96 -1.09 -5.45
CA SER A 324 -3.39 -1.41 -5.30
C SER A 324 -3.98 -0.53 -4.22
N ASN A 325 -5.00 0.23 -4.59
CA ASN A 325 -5.67 1.20 -3.76
C ASN A 325 -7.19 0.96 -3.77
N CYS A 326 -7.86 1.32 -2.69
CA CYS A 326 -9.32 1.27 -2.56
C CYS A 326 -9.83 2.67 -2.26
N ILE A 327 -10.56 3.24 -3.21
CA ILE A 327 -11.20 4.55 -3.06
C ILE A 327 -12.64 4.28 -2.62
N ILE A 328 -12.98 4.76 -1.43
CA ILE A 328 -14.27 4.55 -0.77
C ILE A 328 -15.02 5.87 -0.71
N TYR A 329 -16.30 5.83 -1.07
CA TYR A 329 -17.22 6.97 -1.21
C TYR A 329 -18.34 6.95 -0.18
N ASP A 330 -18.16 6.21 0.91
CA ASP A 330 -19.14 6.07 1.97
C ASP A 330 -18.76 6.93 3.19
N LYS A 331 -19.68 7.79 3.61
CA LYS A 331 -19.44 8.75 4.70
C LYS A 331 -19.17 8.07 6.04
N THR A 332 -19.82 6.94 6.32
CA THR A 332 -19.66 6.20 7.57
C THR A 332 -18.24 5.64 7.66
N VAL A 333 -17.75 5.05 6.56
CA VAL A 333 -16.37 4.54 6.49
C VAL A 333 -15.36 5.68 6.58
N VAL A 334 -15.60 6.81 5.88
CA VAL A 334 -14.72 7.99 5.96
C VAL A 334 -14.64 8.53 7.40
N ASP A 335 -15.76 8.60 8.10
CA ASP A 335 -15.81 9.05 9.50
C ASP A 335 -15.11 8.08 10.45
N GLU A 336 -15.23 6.78 10.21
CA GLU A 336 -14.48 5.77 10.97
C GLU A 336 -12.97 5.96 10.78
N VAL A 337 -12.51 6.03 9.53
CA VAL A 337 -11.08 6.22 9.21
C VAL A 337 -10.58 7.54 9.81
N TRP A 338 -11.36 8.61 9.70
CA TRP A 338 -11.02 9.89 10.32
C TRP A 338 -10.95 9.80 11.84
N SER A 339 -11.84 9.05 12.49
CA SER A 339 -11.79 8.80 13.93
C SER A 339 -10.49 8.11 14.34
N ARG A 340 -10.05 7.10 13.58
CA ARG A 340 -8.77 6.41 13.82
C ARG A 340 -7.58 7.33 13.58
N LEU A 341 -7.58 8.13 12.52
CA LEU A 341 -6.52 9.07 12.22
C LEU A 341 -6.44 10.20 13.26
N LYS A 342 -7.57 10.68 13.79
CA LYS A 342 -7.55 11.67 14.88
C LYS A 342 -6.71 11.16 16.05
N VAL A 343 -6.87 9.91 16.47
CA VAL A 343 -6.03 9.32 17.53
C VAL A 343 -4.54 9.35 17.15
N ASP A 344 -4.22 9.07 15.88
CA ASP A 344 -2.85 9.12 15.37
C ASP A 344 -2.29 10.56 15.38
N PHE A 345 -3.10 11.56 15.02
CA PHE A 345 -2.74 12.99 15.13
C PHE A 345 -2.52 13.42 16.58
N HIS A 346 -3.34 12.96 17.53
CA HIS A 346 -3.13 13.25 18.97
C HIS A 346 -1.83 12.64 19.50
N LYS A 347 -1.40 11.50 18.94
CA LYS A 347 -0.12 10.83 19.24
C LYS A 347 1.05 11.38 18.44
N SER A 348 0.85 12.49 17.74
CA SER A 348 1.84 13.13 16.87
C SER A 348 2.28 14.46 17.44
N LYS A 349 3.52 14.86 17.13
CA LYS A 349 3.97 16.24 17.32
C LYS A 349 3.65 17.03 16.06
N ARG A 350 2.92 18.14 16.19
CA ARG A 350 2.81 19.13 15.11
C ARG A 350 4.16 19.82 14.92
N PHE A 351 4.64 19.84 13.69
CA PHE A 351 5.92 20.47 13.33
C PHE A 351 5.74 21.98 13.13
N SER A 352 6.73 22.72 13.62
CA SER A 352 6.88 24.17 13.47
C SER A 352 8.20 24.51 12.76
N GLU A 353 8.41 25.78 12.41
CA GLU A 353 9.68 26.22 11.81
C GLU A 353 10.86 25.93 12.74
N GLU A 354 10.71 26.20 14.04
CA GLU A 354 11.74 25.91 15.06
C GLU A 354 12.14 24.43 15.11
N ASP A 355 11.21 23.52 14.77
CA ASP A 355 11.50 22.09 14.75
C ASP A 355 12.40 21.71 13.57
N PHE A 356 12.26 22.40 12.43
CA PHE A 356 13.15 22.22 11.29
C PHE A 356 14.55 22.80 11.55
N GLU A 357 14.65 23.87 12.34
CA GLU A 357 15.92 24.45 12.76
C GLU A 357 16.70 23.56 13.74
N LYS A 358 15.98 22.76 14.53
CA LYS A 358 16.56 21.77 15.45
C LYS A 358 17.09 20.52 14.74
N ILE A 359 16.79 20.32 13.45
CA ILE A 359 17.33 19.20 12.66
C ILE A 359 18.83 19.42 12.45
N SER A 360 19.62 18.38 12.71
CA SER A 360 21.08 18.47 12.68
C SER A 360 21.59 18.83 11.27
N ARG A 361 22.73 19.53 11.21
CA ARG A 361 23.41 19.82 9.92
C ARG A 361 23.76 18.54 9.16
N TRP A 362 24.05 17.45 9.88
CA TRP A 362 24.31 16.14 9.31
C TRP A 362 23.06 15.55 8.64
N ASP A 363 21.91 15.61 9.28
CA ASP A 363 20.65 15.17 8.69
C ASP A 363 20.27 16.00 7.44
N TRP A 364 20.52 17.31 7.45
CA TRP A 364 20.34 18.15 6.27
C TRP A 364 21.32 17.82 5.14
N PHE A 365 22.55 17.46 5.46
CA PHE A 365 23.52 16.96 4.48
C PHE A 365 23.05 15.63 3.87
N LEU A 366 22.60 14.68 4.71
CA LEU A 366 22.01 13.43 4.27
C LEU A 366 20.75 13.66 3.42
N ALA A 367 19.93 14.65 3.75
CA ALA A 367 18.76 15.01 2.94
C ALA A 367 19.14 15.45 1.52
N ARG A 368 20.25 16.19 1.37
CA ARG A 368 20.76 16.59 0.04
C ARG A 368 21.22 15.39 -0.77
N ILE A 369 21.97 14.46 -0.16
CA ILE A 369 22.38 13.22 -0.81
C ILE A 369 21.15 12.40 -1.20
N ALA A 370 20.21 12.22 -0.26
CA ALA A 370 19.01 11.45 -0.46
C ALA A 370 18.14 12.03 -1.59
N ASN A 371 18.06 13.36 -1.74
CA ASN A 371 17.31 13.98 -2.82
C ASN A 371 17.93 13.78 -4.21
N VAL A 372 19.24 13.64 -4.31
CA VAL A 372 19.90 13.22 -5.57
C VAL A 372 19.53 11.77 -5.90
N LEU A 373 19.31 10.95 -4.87
CA LEU A 373 18.96 9.53 -5.00
C LEU A 373 17.45 9.28 -4.89
N ALA A 374 16.61 10.31 -4.75
CA ALA A 374 15.18 10.18 -4.41
C ALA A 374 14.33 9.53 -5.51
N SER A 375 14.87 9.40 -6.73
CA SER A 375 14.26 8.59 -7.79
C SER A 375 14.51 7.09 -7.61
N TYR A 376 15.49 6.71 -6.80
CA TYR A 376 15.89 5.33 -6.51
C TYR A 376 15.43 4.85 -5.13
N LEU A 377 15.41 5.75 -4.15
CA LEU A 377 14.83 5.57 -2.82
C LEU A 377 13.31 5.51 -2.90
#